data_AF-A0A6A6H6H9-F1
#
_entry.id   AF-A0A6A6H6H9-F1
#
_cell.length_a   1.000
_cell.length_b   1.000
_cell.length_c   1.000
_cell.angle_alpha   90.00
_cell.angle_beta   90.00
_cell.angle_gamma   90.00
#
_symmetry.space_group_name_H-M   'P 1'
#
loop_
_entity.id
_entity.type
_entity.pdbx_description
1 polymer ?
#
loop_
_entity_poly.entity_id
_entity_poly.type
_entity_poly.pdbx_seq_one_letter_code
_entity_poly.pdbx_strand_id
1 'polypeptide(L)'
;MTASPVSTKPQTFHYQRIYGEVPSNTSDAAWSTLFPIQGGFFKHPSLAPQRSAFSVFHQLHCLDGIRHGYWAIYSAAITGHQISEEDIPFMSSPPHIRHCIDLIRQSLMCQPDLTVELKEKELGGVTGFGTEHQCRDWGELLNWLEEWEGWAQDPKDGDNEHVHHDHNH
;
A
#
# COMPACT_ATOMS: atom_id res chain seq x y z
N MET A 1 -8.01 8.54 24.71
CA MET A 1 -7.19 8.21 23.52
C MET A 1 -6.89 6.72 23.63
N THR A 2 -7.38 5.91 22.70
CA THR A 2 -7.00 4.50 22.64
C THR A 2 -5.54 4.43 22.22
N ALA A 3 -4.73 3.65 22.95
CA ALA A 3 -3.35 3.40 22.56
C ALA A 3 -3.33 2.76 21.17
N SER A 4 -2.34 3.10 20.35
CA SER A 4 -2.10 2.40 19.08
C SER A 4 -1.96 0.90 19.36
N PRO A 5 -2.59 0.02 18.56
CA PRO A 5 -2.52 -1.43 18.80
C PRO A 5 -1.12 -1.99 18.54
N VAL A 6 -0.20 -1.18 17.99
CA VAL A 6 1.12 -1.62 17.54
C VAL A 6 2.24 -0.76 18.12
N SER A 7 3.35 -1.43 18.43
CA SER A 7 4.57 -0.82 18.94
C SER A 7 5.29 0.01 17.87
N THR A 8 6.32 0.73 18.29
CA THR A 8 7.26 1.42 17.40
C THR A 8 8.61 0.74 17.50
N LYS A 9 9.28 0.54 16.37
CA LYS A 9 10.61 -0.05 16.29
C LYS A 9 11.55 0.75 15.38
N PRO A 10 12.86 0.74 15.66
CA PRO A 10 13.84 1.20 14.69
C PRO A 10 13.79 0.34 13.44
N GLN A 11 13.83 0.96 12.27
CA GLN A 11 13.84 0.30 10.97
C GLN A 11 14.75 1.09 10.02
N THR A 12 15.79 0.46 9.49
CA THR A 12 16.56 1.05 8.39
C THR A 12 15.87 0.72 7.07
N PHE A 13 15.61 1.75 6.25
CA PHE A 13 15.04 1.52 4.93
C PHE A 13 16.10 1.01 3.97
N HIS A 14 15.74 -0.04 3.23
CA HIS A 14 16.56 -0.62 2.17
C HIS A 14 15.81 -0.55 0.85
N TYR A 15 16.52 -0.21 -0.22
CA TYR A 15 15.94 -0.16 -1.55
C TYR A 15 15.51 -1.56 -1.99
N GLN A 16 14.21 -1.75 -2.13
CA GLN A 16 13.61 -3.01 -2.55
C GLN A 16 12.99 -2.84 -3.93
N ARG A 17 13.80 -3.12 -4.96
CA ARG A 17 13.43 -2.95 -6.38
C ARG A 17 12.07 -3.58 -6.72
N ILE A 18 11.77 -4.74 -6.16
CA ILE A 18 10.55 -5.52 -6.44
C ILE A 18 9.24 -4.72 -6.32
N TYR A 19 9.14 -3.80 -5.36
CA TYR A 19 7.92 -3.00 -5.15
C TYR A 19 7.75 -1.87 -6.16
N GLY A 20 8.81 -1.50 -6.89
CA GLY A 20 8.78 -0.52 -7.97
C GLY A 20 8.75 -1.14 -9.38
N GLU A 21 8.91 -2.46 -9.50
CA GLU A 21 8.93 -3.14 -10.80
C GLU A 21 7.59 -3.11 -11.53
N VAL A 22 7.65 -3.37 -12.83
CA VAL A 22 6.50 -3.59 -13.70
C VAL A 22 5.55 -4.62 -13.08
N PRO A 23 4.21 -4.44 -13.17
CA PRO A 23 3.26 -5.46 -12.76
C PRO A 23 3.54 -6.82 -13.40
N SER A 24 3.57 -7.84 -12.56
CA SER A 24 3.91 -9.22 -12.91
C SER A 24 3.51 -10.12 -11.76
N ASN A 25 3.35 -11.42 -11.99
CA ASN A 25 3.04 -12.38 -10.91
C ASN A 25 3.99 -12.27 -9.72
N THR A 26 5.27 -11.91 -9.93
CA THR A 26 6.26 -11.78 -8.85
C THR A 26 6.14 -10.46 -8.09
N SER A 27 6.06 -9.33 -8.79
CA SER A 27 5.93 -8.01 -8.15
C SER A 27 4.57 -7.86 -7.49
N ASP A 28 3.50 -8.35 -8.11
CA ASP A 28 2.14 -8.28 -7.59
C ASP A 28 1.98 -9.18 -6.36
N ALA A 29 2.60 -10.37 -6.36
CA ALA A 29 2.66 -11.21 -5.16
C ALA A 29 3.40 -10.53 -4.01
N ALA A 30 4.49 -9.80 -4.28
CA ALA A 30 5.18 -9.03 -3.25
C ALA A 30 4.26 -7.96 -2.64
N TRP A 31 3.50 -7.25 -3.48
CA TRP A 31 2.48 -6.30 -3.02
C TRP A 31 1.37 -6.96 -2.22
N SER A 32 0.89 -8.14 -2.61
CA SER A 32 -0.12 -8.88 -1.86
C SER A 32 0.33 -9.21 -0.44
N THR A 33 1.62 -9.48 -0.20
CA THR A 33 2.12 -9.74 1.16
C THR A 33 2.07 -8.53 2.10
N LEU A 34 1.83 -7.32 1.56
CA LEU A 34 1.60 -6.13 2.38
C LEU A 34 0.18 -6.09 2.97
N PHE A 35 -0.76 -6.89 2.47
CA PHE A 35 -2.15 -6.83 2.92
C PHE A 35 -2.51 -8.08 3.75
N PRO A 36 -3.38 -7.93 4.77
CA PRO A 36 -4.12 -9.06 5.32
C PRO A 36 -4.97 -9.74 4.25
N ILE A 37 -5.43 -10.96 4.53
CA ILE A 37 -6.21 -11.79 3.57
C ILE A 37 -7.44 -11.02 3.06
N GLN A 38 -8.09 -10.25 3.93
CA GLN A 38 -9.25 -9.45 3.56
C GLN A 38 -8.92 -8.03 3.07
N GLY A 39 -7.72 -7.80 2.52
CA GLY A 39 -7.33 -6.51 1.95
C GLY A 39 -7.23 -5.37 2.97
N GLY A 40 -7.12 -5.71 4.26
CA GLY A 40 -7.06 -4.75 5.37
C GLY A 40 -8.42 -4.38 5.99
N PHE A 41 -9.52 -5.01 5.56
CA PHE A 41 -10.83 -4.81 6.17
C PHE A 41 -11.03 -5.69 7.42
N PHE A 42 -11.56 -5.10 8.49
CA PHE A 42 -11.80 -5.75 9.77
C PHE A 42 -13.06 -5.21 10.47
N LYS A 43 -13.53 -5.92 11.50
CA LYS A 43 -14.52 -5.44 12.48
C LYS A 43 -13.96 -5.62 13.88
N HIS A 44 -14.09 -4.61 14.74
CA HIS A 44 -13.63 -4.65 16.13
C HIS A 44 -14.67 -4.02 17.06
N PRO A 45 -15.12 -4.69 18.15
CA PRO A 45 -16.25 -4.27 18.97
C PRO A 45 -16.21 -2.82 19.48
N SER A 46 -15.02 -2.32 19.83
CA SER A 46 -14.84 -0.97 20.37
C SER A 46 -14.13 0.01 19.43
N LEU A 47 -13.44 -0.48 18.40
CA LEU A 47 -12.56 0.35 17.54
C LEU A 47 -13.19 0.58 16.18
N ALA A 48 -13.81 -0.47 15.61
CA ALA A 48 -14.47 -0.43 14.32
C ALA A 48 -15.73 -1.32 14.39
N PRO A 49 -16.83 -0.85 15.00
CA PRO A 49 -18.06 -1.66 15.12
C PRO A 49 -18.67 -2.04 13.76
N GLN A 50 -18.29 -1.34 12.69
CA GLN A 50 -18.67 -1.61 11.30
C GLN A 50 -17.44 -2.02 10.50
N ARG A 51 -17.65 -2.75 9.39
CA ARG A 51 -16.57 -3.17 8.48
C ARG A 51 -15.79 -1.93 8.04
N SER A 52 -14.52 -1.87 8.44
CA SER A 52 -13.65 -0.72 8.24
C SER A 52 -12.26 -1.22 7.88
N ALA A 53 -11.41 -0.34 7.36
CA ALA A 53 -10.00 -0.64 7.15
C ALA A 53 -9.13 0.43 7.82
N PHE A 54 -7.92 0.07 8.24
CA PHE A 54 -6.95 1.08 8.60
C PHE A 54 -6.54 1.85 7.34
N SER A 55 -6.39 3.17 7.49
CA SER A 55 -6.13 4.07 6.34
C SER A 55 -4.89 3.67 5.53
N VAL A 56 -3.89 3.06 6.17
CA VAL A 56 -2.64 2.63 5.51
C VAL A 56 -2.88 1.61 4.38
N PHE A 57 -3.88 0.74 4.48
CA PHE A 57 -4.18 -0.20 3.38
C PHE A 57 -4.77 0.50 2.17
N HIS A 58 -5.61 1.52 2.38
CA HIS A 58 -6.10 2.35 1.27
C HIS A 58 -4.95 3.15 0.64
N GLN A 59 -4.00 3.63 1.45
CA GLN A 59 -2.82 4.33 0.95
C GLN A 59 -1.90 3.41 0.14
N LEU A 60 -1.68 2.16 0.58
CA LEU A 60 -0.93 1.16 -0.17
C LEU A 60 -1.64 0.78 -1.46
N HIS A 61 -2.95 0.56 -1.42
CA HIS A 61 -3.76 0.32 -2.62
C HIS A 61 -3.63 1.46 -3.64
N CYS A 62 -3.70 2.71 -3.17
CA CYS A 62 -3.49 3.89 -4.01
C CYS A 62 -2.08 3.93 -4.62
N LEU A 63 -1.06 3.61 -3.82
CA LEU A 63 0.33 3.61 -4.28
C LEU A 63 0.56 2.52 -5.35
N ASP A 64 -0.05 1.35 -5.19
CA ASP A 64 -0.01 0.28 -6.18
C ASP A 64 -0.74 0.67 -7.48
N GLY A 65 -1.91 1.30 -7.37
CA GLY A 65 -2.63 1.85 -8.54
C GLY A 65 -1.78 2.86 -9.33
N ILE A 66 -1.03 3.72 -8.64
CA ILE A 66 -0.07 4.64 -9.27
C ILE A 66 1.07 3.87 -9.95
N ARG A 67 1.61 2.82 -9.32
CA ARG A 67 2.64 1.95 -9.92
C ARG A 67 2.15 1.33 -11.23
N HIS A 68 0.94 0.76 -11.25
CA HIS A 68 0.32 0.22 -12.46
C HIS A 68 0.16 1.29 -13.55
N GLY A 69 -0.34 2.47 -13.18
CA GLY A 69 -0.51 3.59 -14.11
C GLY A 69 0.81 4.07 -14.72
N TYR A 70 1.87 4.18 -13.92
CA TYR A 70 3.21 4.54 -14.39
C TYR A 70 3.72 3.56 -15.46
N TRP A 71 3.65 2.26 -15.19
CA TRP A 71 4.16 1.25 -16.12
C TRP A 71 3.34 1.12 -17.39
N ALA A 72 2.02 1.31 -17.32
CA ALA A 72 1.16 1.36 -18.50
C ALA A 72 1.56 2.52 -19.43
N ILE A 73 1.75 3.73 -18.88
CA ILE A 73 2.18 4.90 -19.65
C ILE A 73 3.59 4.72 -20.21
N TYR A 74 4.52 4.21 -19.39
CA TYR A 74 5.89 3.93 -19.82
C TYR A 74 5.93 2.96 -20.99
N SER A 75 5.18 1.85 -20.90
CA SER A 75 5.07 0.84 -21.96
C SER A 75 4.52 1.43 -23.27
N ALA A 76 3.44 2.21 -23.19
CA ALA A 76 2.88 2.89 -24.35
C ALA A 76 3.88 3.86 -25.01
N ALA A 77 4.61 4.63 -24.19
CA ALA A 77 5.59 5.59 -24.69
C ALA A 77 6.76 4.92 -25.45
N ILE A 78 7.27 3.79 -24.95
CA ILE A 78 8.42 3.10 -25.58
C ILE A 78 8.02 2.22 -26.78
N THR A 79 6.77 1.73 -26.81
CA THR A 79 6.26 0.90 -27.91
C THR A 79 5.59 1.71 -29.02
N GLY A 80 5.26 2.99 -28.76
CA GLY A 80 4.45 3.82 -29.65
C GLY A 80 2.97 3.43 -29.66
N HIS A 81 2.54 2.55 -28.77
CA HIS A 81 1.14 2.15 -28.64
C HIS A 81 0.28 3.33 -28.17
N GLN A 82 -0.80 3.62 -28.90
CA GLN A 82 -1.78 4.63 -28.50
C GLN A 82 -2.81 3.97 -27.58
N ILE A 83 -2.96 4.51 -26.37
CA ILE A 83 -4.00 4.07 -25.42
C ILE A 83 -5.22 4.97 -25.62
N SER A 84 -6.37 4.37 -25.92
CA SER A 84 -7.64 5.12 -25.94
C SER A 84 -8.11 5.38 -24.50
N GLU A 85 -8.82 6.48 -24.27
CA GLU A 85 -9.34 6.81 -22.94
C GLU A 85 -10.31 5.73 -22.42
N GLU A 86 -11.03 5.07 -23.34
CA GLU A 86 -11.98 3.99 -23.05
C GLU A 86 -11.29 2.70 -22.57
N ASP A 87 -10.04 2.48 -22.99
CA ASP A 87 -9.24 1.32 -22.59
C ASP A 87 -8.51 1.54 -21.25
N ILE A 88 -8.54 2.75 -20.68
CA ILE A 88 -7.89 3.05 -19.40
C ILE A 88 -8.75 2.46 -18.27
N PRO A 89 -8.24 1.50 -17.48
CA PRO A 89 -8.96 1.00 -16.32
C PRO A 89 -9.26 2.14 -15.34
N PHE A 90 -10.41 2.09 -14.66
CA PHE A 90 -10.81 3.11 -13.70
C PHE A 90 -9.71 3.44 -12.68
N MET A 91 -8.99 2.42 -12.18
CA MET A 91 -7.88 2.56 -11.24
C MET A 91 -6.75 3.48 -11.75
N SER A 92 -6.52 3.50 -13.06
CA SER A 92 -5.50 4.33 -13.72
C SER A 92 -6.07 5.60 -14.35
N SER A 93 -7.38 5.86 -14.19
CA SER A 93 -8.01 7.05 -14.73
C SER A 93 -7.52 8.33 -14.02
N PRO A 94 -7.46 9.49 -14.71
CA PRO A 94 -7.00 10.73 -14.09
C PRO A 94 -7.76 11.14 -12.81
N PRO A 95 -9.10 11.01 -12.72
CA PRO A 95 -9.81 11.31 -11.48
C PRO A 95 -9.37 10.42 -10.30
N HIS A 96 -9.16 9.13 -10.54
CA HIS A 96 -8.75 8.17 -9.53
C HIS A 96 -7.30 8.42 -9.08
N ILE A 97 -6.37 8.56 -10.04
CA ILE A 97 -4.96 8.85 -9.74
C ILE A 97 -4.82 10.16 -8.96
N ARG A 98 -5.59 11.20 -9.29
CA ARG A 98 -5.57 12.48 -8.54
C ARG A 98 -6.07 12.32 -7.10
N HIS A 99 -7.05 11.46 -6.87
CA HIS A 99 -7.49 11.09 -5.52
C HIS A 99 -6.39 10.36 -4.74
N CYS A 100 -5.77 9.34 -5.36
CA CYS A 100 -4.67 8.57 -4.78
C CYS A 100 -3.49 9.46 -4.36
N ILE A 101 -3.05 10.35 -5.26
CA ILE A 101 -1.95 11.28 -5.00
C ILE A 101 -2.28 12.18 -3.80
N ASP A 102 -3.48 12.76 -3.75
CA ASP A 102 -3.84 13.65 -2.65
C ASP A 102 -3.99 12.90 -1.31
N LEU A 103 -4.55 11.68 -1.32
CA LEU A 103 -4.63 10.83 -0.13
C LEU A 103 -3.25 10.52 0.45
N ILE A 104 -2.30 10.11 -0.38
CA ILE A 104 -0.93 9.80 0.04
C ILE A 104 -0.23 11.06 0.56
N ARG A 105 -0.36 12.19 -0.16
CA ARG A 105 0.18 13.48 0.29
C ARG A 105 -0.35 13.85 1.68
N GLN A 106 -1.67 13.75 1.90
CA GLN A 106 -2.27 14.06 3.19
C GLN A 106 -1.81 13.10 4.30
N SER A 107 -1.64 11.81 3.99
CA SER A 107 -1.12 10.84 4.95
C SER A 107 0.30 11.19 5.41
N LEU A 108 1.20 11.50 4.47
CA LEU A 108 2.59 11.90 4.76
C LEU A 108 2.64 13.17 5.64
N MET A 109 1.70 14.10 5.47
CA MET A 109 1.61 15.29 6.30
C MET A 109 0.97 15.03 7.68
N CYS A 110 0.07 14.06 7.77
CA CYS A 110 -0.60 13.68 9.02
C CYS A 110 0.34 12.96 9.99
N GLN A 111 1.21 12.11 9.46
CA GLN A 111 2.20 11.35 10.22
C GLN A 111 3.59 11.57 9.58
N PRO A 112 4.19 12.77 9.76
CA PRO A 112 5.46 13.09 9.14
C PRO A 112 6.59 12.25 9.75
N ASP A 113 7.42 11.68 8.90
CA ASP A 113 8.70 11.11 9.30
C ASP A 113 9.72 12.23 9.48
N LEU A 114 10.19 12.42 10.72
CA LEU A 114 11.13 13.47 11.09
C LEU A 114 12.58 12.95 11.18
N THR A 115 12.85 11.76 10.64
CA THR A 115 14.19 11.19 10.54
C THR A 115 15.10 12.11 9.71
N VAL A 116 16.29 12.40 10.24
CA VAL A 116 17.25 13.28 9.57
C VAL A 116 18.09 12.48 8.59
N GLU A 117 17.90 12.72 7.30
CA GLU A 117 18.69 12.11 6.24
C GLU A 117 19.92 12.95 5.88
N LEU A 118 21.05 12.28 5.65
CA LEU A 118 22.25 12.95 5.15
C LEU A 118 22.15 13.17 3.65
N LYS A 119 22.36 14.42 3.23
CA LYS A 119 22.47 14.77 1.81
C LYS A 119 23.70 14.08 1.22
N GLU A 120 23.47 13.27 0.19
CA GLU A 120 24.51 12.67 -0.62
C GLU A 120 25.09 13.73 -1.57
N LYS A 121 26.42 13.84 -1.58
CA LYS A 121 27.14 14.96 -2.21
C LYS A 121 27.14 14.84 -3.73
N GLU A 122 27.24 13.63 -4.27
CA GLU A 122 27.32 13.37 -5.71
C GLU A 122 25.94 13.40 -6.40
N LEU A 123 24.90 12.94 -5.72
CA LEU A 123 23.50 12.94 -6.15
C LEU A 123 22.81 14.29 -5.95
N GLY A 124 23.33 15.12 -5.04
CA GLY A 124 22.78 16.44 -4.74
C GLY A 124 21.44 16.41 -3.97
N GLY A 125 21.09 15.29 -3.36
CA GLY A 125 19.82 15.06 -2.64
C GLY A 125 19.94 14.02 -1.52
N VAL A 126 18.81 13.64 -0.94
CA VAL A 126 18.71 12.51 0.01
C VAL A 126 18.11 11.31 -0.71
N THR A 127 18.48 10.09 -0.32
CA THR A 127 18.05 8.86 -1.02
C THR A 127 16.83 8.20 -0.39
N GLY A 128 16.49 8.51 0.86
CA GLY A 128 15.45 7.80 1.63
C GLY A 128 15.91 6.47 2.22
N PHE A 129 17.16 6.04 1.99
CA PHE A 129 17.64 4.69 2.35
C PHE A 129 18.93 4.72 3.16
N GLY A 130 19.12 3.71 4.01
CA GLY A 130 20.32 3.55 4.83
C GLY A 130 20.36 4.38 6.13
N THR A 131 19.34 5.20 6.37
CA THR A 131 19.13 5.88 7.66
C THR A 131 18.11 5.10 8.49
N GLU A 132 18.27 5.11 9.81
CA GLU A 132 17.33 4.46 10.73
C GLU A 132 16.13 5.37 11.02
N HIS A 133 14.92 4.84 10.82
CA HIS A 133 13.63 5.49 11.07
C HIS A 133 12.95 4.87 12.29
N GLN A 134 11.99 5.59 12.88
CA GLN A 134 11.12 5.06 13.94
C GLN A 134 9.76 4.71 13.35
N CYS A 135 9.54 3.43 13.06
CA CYS A 135 8.38 2.93 12.34
C CYS A 135 7.42 2.19 13.25
N ARG A 136 6.11 2.22 12.93
CA ARG A 136 5.14 1.29 13.51
C ARG A 136 5.48 -0.14 13.07
N ASP A 137 5.38 -1.09 13.99
CA ASP A 137 5.68 -2.48 13.64
C ASP A 137 4.61 -3.05 12.69
N TRP A 138 4.99 -3.22 11.42
CA TRP A 138 4.11 -3.76 10.37
C TRP A 138 3.67 -5.20 10.66
N GLY A 139 4.56 -6.03 11.23
CA GLY A 139 4.23 -7.40 11.55
C GLY A 139 3.20 -7.48 12.67
N GLU A 140 3.35 -6.65 13.71
CA GLU A 140 2.32 -6.55 14.76
C GLU A 140 0.98 -6.05 14.20
N LEU A 141 0.99 -5.14 13.22
CA LEU A 141 -0.24 -4.66 12.58
C LEU A 141 -0.96 -5.78 11.83
N LEU A 142 -0.24 -6.56 11.02
CA LEU A 142 -0.80 -7.67 10.28
C LEU A 142 -1.32 -8.75 11.23
N ASN A 143 -0.53 -9.15 12.23
CA ASN A 143 -0.94 -10.14 13.24
C ASN A 143 -2.20 -9.67 13.99
N TRP A 144 -2.28 -8.39 14.36
CA TRP A 144 -3.47 -7.86 15.01
C TRP A 144 -4.70 -7.96 14.10
N LEU A 145 -4.55 -7.68 12.80
CA LEU A 145 -5.68 -7.72 11.85
C LEU A 145 -6.18 -9.14 11.57
N GLU A 146 -5.31 -10.14 11.54
CA GLU A 146 -5.69 -11.55 11.36
C GLU A 146 -6.75 -11.99 12.38
N GLU A 147 -6.70 -11.47 13.60
CA GLU A 147 -7.69 -11.77 14.65
C GLU A 147 -9.10 -11.19 14.35
N TRP A 148 -9.17 -10.10 13.57
CA TRP A 148 -10.38 -9.29 13.40
C TRP A 148 -10.94 -9.28 11.97
N GLU A 149 -10.19 -9.76 10.98
CA GLU A 149 -10.64 -9.80 9.59
C GLU A 149 -11.73 -10.84 9.34
N GLY A 150 -11.70 -11.98 10.05
CA GLY A 150 -12.75 -13.00 9.96
C GLY A 150 -14.13 -12.50 10.38
N TRP A 151 -14.19 -11.45 11.21
CA TRP A 151 -15.42 -10.81 11.66
C TRP A 151 -16.00 -9.85 10.62
N ALA A 152 -15.20 -9.44 9.63
CA ALA A 152 -15.65 -8.61 8.52
C ALA A 152 -16.45 -9.39 7.46
N GLN A 153 -16.50 -10.72 7.54
CA GLN A 153 -17.28 -11.59 6.67
C GLN A 153 -18.78 -11.50 7.04
N ASP A 154 -19.49 -10.50 6.53
CA ASP A 154 -20.95 -10.61 6.44
C ASP A 154 -21.27 -11.42 5.17
N PRO A 155 -22.04 -12.52 5.24
CA PRO A 155 -22.47 -13.28 4.06
C PRO A 155 -23.20 -12.44 2.99
N LYS A 156 -23.61 -11.20 3.32
CA LYS A 156 -24.26 -10.26 2.41
C LYS A 156 -23.30 -9.32 1.67
N ASP A 157 -22.04 -9.22 2.10
CA ASP A 157 -21.02 -8.36 1.49
C ASP A 157 -20.35 -9.09 0.30
N GLY A 158 -21.16 -9.70 -0.56
CA GLY A 158 -20.74 -10.59 -1.64
C GLY A 158 -19.81 -9.93 -2.66
N ASP A 159 -18.52 -9.90 -2.36
CA ASP A 159 -17.47 -9.64 -3.33
C ASP A 159 -16.95 -11.00 -3.82
N ASN A 160 -17.51 -11.43 -4.95
CA ASN A 160 -16.96 -12.52 -5.75
C ASN A 160 -15.58 -12.12 -6.29
N GLU A 161 -14.65 -13.07 -6.27
CA GLU A 161 -13.27 -13.02 -6.79
C GLU A 161 -12.21 -12.37 -5.88
N HIS A 162 -11.96 -13.00 -4.72
CA HIS A 162 -10.61 -13.04 -4.19
C HIS A 162 -9.97 -14.39 -4.56
N VAL A 163 -8.94 -14.34 -5.40
CA VAL A 163 -8.09 -15.49 -5.69
C VAL A 163 -7.38 -15.86 -4.39
N HIS A 164 -7.75 -17.01 -3.81
CA HIS A 164 -7.03 -17.60 -2.71
C HIS A 164 -5.59 -17.90 -3.15
N HIS A 165 -4.64 -17.09 -2.68
CA HIS A 165 -3.25 -17.50 -2.67
C HIS A 165 -3.05 -18.36 -1.42
N ASP A 166 -3.09 -19.68 -1.61
CA ASP A 166 -2.73 -20.64 -0.58
C ASP A 166 -1.29 -20.39 -0.13
N HIS A 167 -1.13 -19.86 1.08
CA HIS A 167 0.13 -19.84 1.79
C HIS A 167 0.29 -21.16 2.53
N ASN A 168 0.74 -22.21 1.82
CA ASN A 168 1.23 -23.43 2.46
C ASN A 168 2.74 -23.54 2.28
N HIS A 169 3.41 -23.68 3.42
CA HIS A 169 4.85 -23.91 3.59
C HIS A 169 5.32 -25.26 3.05
#